data_AF-A0AA89STY0-F1
#
_entry.id   AF-A0AA89STY0-F1
#
_cell.length_a   1.000
_cell.length_b   1.000
_cell.length_c   1.000
_cell.angle_alpha   90.00
_cell.angle_beta   90.00
_cell.angle_gamma   90.00
#
_symmetry.space_group_name_H-M   'P 1'
#
loop_
_entity.id
_entity.type
_entity.pdbx_description
1 polymer ?
#
loop_
_entity_poly.entity_id
_entity_poly.type
_entity_poly.pdbx_seq_one_letter_code
_entity_poly.pdbx_strand_id
1 'polypeptide(L)'
;MKKSDTLSIGLMLFSMFFGAGNLIFPPFLGAESGTSYWLAMPGFIITGVGLPFIVLFAVSLVKGGVQTIGDRVHPVFSIAFMVIIYLCIGPFLAIPRNATVAYEMSVTPFLSESWKNSSSSLFLYTVIFFSLIYVISLNPSKMEKYMGRWITPILLLSMVILCAVGFVKLDAPSIAIRSLSNRSIF
;
A
#
# COMPACT_ATOMS: atom_id res chain seq x y z
N MET A 1 13.92 -23.46 -12.67
CA MET A 1 13.70 -22.65 -11.43
C MET A 1 13.57 -23.61 -10.26
N LYS A 2 14.24 -23.38 -9.12
CA LYS A 2 14.02 -24.21 -7.92
C LYS A 2 12.67 -23.83 -7.32
N LYS A 3 11.97 -24.80 -6.70
CA LYS A 3 10.64 -24.56 -6.07
C LYS A 3 10.67 -23.42 -5.03
N SER A 4 11.81 -23.21 -4.36
CA SER A 4 12.06 -22.09 -3.44
C SER A 4 11.98 -20.73 -4.11
N ASP A 5 12.42 -20.62 -5.36
CA ASP A 5 12.53 -19.36 -6.08
C ASP A 5 11.13 -18.93 -6.55
N THR A 6 10.33 -19.88 -7.02
CA THR A 6 8.92 -19.66 -7.37
C THR A 6 8.10 -19.20 -6.16
N LEU A 7 8.30 -19.82 -4.99
CA LEU A 7 7.65 -19.40 -3.76
C LEU A 7 8.08 -17.97 -3.37
N SER A 8 9.37 -17.66 -3.47
CA SER A 8 9.91 -16.35 -3.11
C SER A 8 9.38 -15.24 -4.02
N ILE A 9 9.31 -15.50 -5.33
CA ILE A 9 8.72 -14.58 -6.32
C ILE A 9 7.22 -14.40 -6.06
N GLY A 10 6.49 -15.48 -5.76
CA GLY A 10 5.07 -15.40 -5.40
C GLY A 10 4.83 -14.57 -4.14
N LEU A 11 5.65 -14.74 -3.11
CA LEU A 11 5.61 -13.94 -1.88
C LEU A 11 5.98 -12.47 -2.14
N MET A 12 6.92 -12.21 -3.04
CA MET A 12 7.26 -10.85 -3.45
C MET A 12 6.08 -10.17 -4.15
N LEU A 13 5.49 -10.83 -5.15
CA LEU A 13 4.30 -10.33 -5.85
C LEU A 13 3.15 -10.10 -4.87
N PHE A 14 2.90 -11.04 -3.97
CA PHE A 14 1.92 -10.86 -2.90
C PHE A 14 2.23 -9.61 -2.08
N SER A 15 3.45 -9.41 -1.57
CA SER A 15 3.79 -8.21 -0.79
C SER A 15 3.64 -6.90 -1.55
N MET A 16 3.90 -6.92 -2.87
CA MET A 16 3.78 -5.75 -3.73
C MET A 16 2.31 -5.34 -3.91
N PHE A 17 1.40 -6.30 -4.09
CA PHE A 17 -0.03 -6.00 -4.23
C PHE A 17 -0.75 -5.88 -2.88
N PHE A 18 -0.35 -6.64 -1.88
CA PHE A 18 -0.91 -6.60 -0.52
C PHE A 18 -0.30 -5.48 0.34
N GLY A 19 0.36 -4.49 -0.26
CA GLY A 19 1.03 -3.39 0.44
C GLY A 19 0.12 -2.54 1.34
N ALA A 20 0.64 -1.42 1.85
CA ALA A 20 -0.04 -0.58 2.84
C ALA A 20 -1.49 -0.19 2.47
N GLY A 21 -1.78 0.04 1.19
CA GLY A 21 -3.14 0.31 0.73
C GLY A 21 -4.10 -0.85 1.01
N ASN A 22 -3.77 -2.06 0.56
CA ASN A 22 -4.62 -3.23 0.76
C ASN A 22 -4.62 -3.74 2.21
N LEU A 23 -3.77 -3.21 3.08
CA LEU A 23 -3.80 -3.47 4.52
C LEU A 23 -4.71 -2.49 5.28
N ILE A 24 -4.76 -1.23 4.85
CA ILE A 24 -5.48 -0.14 5.54
C ILE A 24 -6.91 0.03 4.98
N PHE A 25 -7.08 -0.07 3.66
CA PHE A 25 -8.35 0.22 3.01
C PHE A 25 -9.47 -0.79 3.30
N PRO A 26 -9.26 -2.13 3.35
CA PRO A 26 -10.37 -3.04 3.60
C PRO A 26 -11.03 -2.85 4.97
N PRO A 27 -10.29 -2.71 6.09
CA PRO A 27 -10.90 -2.38 7.37
C PRO A 27 -11.65 -1.05 7.35
N PHE A 28 -11.09 -0.03 6.69
CA PHE A 28 -11.72 1.28 6.55
C PHE A 28 -13.01 1.21 5.71
N LEU A 29 -12.95 0.60 4.53
CA LEU A 29 -14.10 0.39 3.65
C LEU A 29 -15.17 -0.48 4.32
N GLY A 30 -14.77 -1.48 5.11
CA GLY A 30 -15.67 -2.30 5.92
C GLY A 30 -16.43 -1.45 6.94
N ALA A 31 -15.72 -0.57 7.66
CA ALA A 31 -16.32 0.34 8.63
C ALA A 31 -17.29 1.34 7.96
N GLU A 32 -16.91 1.91 6.82
CA GLU A 32 -17.73 2.86 6.05
C GLU A 32 -18.92 2.18 5.35
N SER A 33 -18.81 0.90 4.98
CA SER A 33 -19.88 0.17 4.29
C SER A 33 -21.12 -0.07 5.15
N GLY A 34 -20.98 0.07 6.48
CA GLY A 34 -22.06 -0.14 7.44
C GLY A 34 -22.72 -1.51 7.25
N THR A 35 -23.99 -1.52 6.88
CA THR A 35 -24.77 -2.75 6.63
C THR A 35 -24.56 -3.36 5.26
N SER A 36 -23.95 -2.64 4.31
CA SER A 36 -23.78 -3.04 2.90
C SER A 36 -22.42 -3.67 2.61
N TYR A 37 -21.79 -4.29 3.60
CA TYR A 37 -20.47 -4.93 3.48
C TYR A 37 -20.44 -6.02 2.39
N TRP A 38 -21.53 -6.78 2.22
CA TRP A 38 -21.64 -7.80 1.18
C TRP A 38 -21.56 -7.23 -0.25
N LEU A 39 -21.98 -5.98 -0.43
CA LEU A 39 -21.91 -5.29 -1.73
C LEU A 39 -20.55 -4.58 -1.91
N ALA A 40 -19.99 -4.03 -0.82
CA ALA A 40 -18.67 -3.39 -0.83
C ALA A 40 -17.53 -4.38 -1.13
N MET A 41 -17.63 -5.62 -0.63
CA MET A 41 -16.61 -6.65 -0.78
C MET A 41 -16.30 -7.01 -2.25
N PRO A 42 -17.26 -7.40 -3.11
CA PRO A 42 -16.97 -7.68 -4.51
C PRO A 42 -16.49 -6.43 -5.27
N GLY A 43 -17.00 -5.24 -4.94
CA GLY A 43 -16.51 -3.99 -5.52
C GLY A 43 -15.03 -3.75 -5.23
N PHE A 44 -14.60 -3.95 -3.98
CA PHE A 44 -13.20 -3.88 -3.58
C PHE A 44 -12.35 -4.95 -4.26
N ILE A 45 -12.82 -6.20 -4.33
CA ILE A 45 -12.05 -7.30 -4.94
C ILE A 45 -11.81 -7.02 -6.44
N ILE A 46 -12.85 -6.60 -7.17
CA ILE A 46 -12.75 -6.34 -8.61
C ILE A 46 -11.80 -5.17 -8.88
N THR A 47 -11.93 -4.07 -8.14
CA THR A 47 -11.17 -2.84 -8.40
C THR A 47 -9.77 -2.86 -7.76
N GLY A 48 -9.65 -3.30 -6.52
CA GLY A 48 -8.42 -3.28 -5.73
C GLY A 48 -7.46 -4.44 -5.99
N VAL A 49 -7.96 -5.58 -6.49
CA VAL A 49 -7.14 -6.77 -6.76
C VAL A 49 -7.27 -7.25 -8.21
N GLY A 50 -8.50 -7.31 -8.73
CA GLY A 50 -8.78 -7.79 -10.09
C GLY A 50 -8.10 -6.97 -11.17
N LEU A 51 -8.28 -5.64 -11.16
CA LEU A 51 -7.66 -4.75 -12.17
C LEU A 51 -6.12 -4.80 -12.14
N PRO A 52 -5.43 -4.65 -10.98
CA PRO A 52 -3.97 -4.80 -10.94
C PRO A 52 -3.48 -6.16 -11.44
N PHE A 53 -4.21 -7.24 -11.14
CA PHE A 53 -3.87 -8.57 -11.60
C PHE A 53 -4.01 -8.72 -13.12
N ILE A 54 -5.09 -8.19 -13.72
CA ILE A 54 -5.30 -8.18 -15.17
C ILE A 54 -4.19 -7.38 -15.86
N VAL A 55 -3.82 -6.21 -15.31
CA VAL A 55 -2.73 -5.38 -15.84
C VAL A 55 -1.41 -6.13 -15.78
N LEU A 56 -1.08 -6.75 -14.64
CA LEU A 56 0.14 -7.55 -14.50
C LEU A 56 0.18 -8.69 -15.52
N PHE A 57 -0.93 -9.41 -15.66
CA PHE A 57 -1.05 -10.51 -16.61
C PHE A 57 -0.84 -10.01 -18.04
N ALA A 58 -1.51 -8.93 -18.44
CA ALA A 58 -1.36 -8.33 -19.77
C ALA A 58 0.09 -7.89 -20.05
N VAL A 59 0.74 -7.23 -19.08
CA VAL A 59 2.14 -6.80 -19.22
C VAL A 59 3.10 -8.00 -19.28
N SER A 60 2.82 -9.08 -18.55
CA SER A 60 3.65 -10.30 -18.57
C SER A 60 3.68 -10.98 -19.94
N LEU A 61 2.63 -10.77 -20.77
CA LEU A 61 2.55 -11.31 -22.12
C LEU A 61 3.29 -10.46 -23.17
N VAL A 62 3.65 -9.21 -22.84
CA VAL A 62 4.31 -8.29 -23.76
C VAL A 62 5.83 -8.34 -23.59
N LYS A 63 6.53 -8.73 -24.65
CA LYS A 63 8.01 -8.66 -24.71
C LYS A 63 8.43 -7.21 -24.90
N GLY A 64 9.07 -6.62 -23.90
CA GLY A 64 9.55 -5.22 -23.91
C GLY A 64 8.87 -4.29 -22.89
N GLY A 65 7.94 -4.82 -22.08
CA GLY A 65 7.36 -4.09 -20.95
C GLY A 65 6.34 -3.02 -21.36
N VAL A 66 6.09 -2.08 -20.45
CA VAL A 66 4.99 -1.11 -20.62
C VAL A 66 5.29 -0.10 -21.74
N GLN A 67 6.56 0.13 -22.08
CA GLN A 67 6.94 1.06 -23.15
C GLN A 67 6.55 0.52 -24.52
N THR A 68 6.72 -0.79 -24.76
CA THR A 68 6.27 -1.44 -26.00
C THR A 68 4.76 -1.37 -26.20
N ILE A 69 3.98 -1.27 -25.11
CA ILE A 69 2.54 -1.02 -25.19
C ILE A 69 2.26 0.41 -25.63
N GLY A 70 2.97 1.40 -25.08
CA GLY A 70 2.84 2.81 -25.45
C GLY A 70 3.33 3.13 -26.87
N ASP A 71 4.38 2.46 -27.33
CA ASP A 71 4.98 2.66 -28.66
C ASP A 71 4.02 2.27 -29.79
N ARG A 72 3.04 1.39 -29.52
CA ARG A 72 1.96 1.07 -30.48
C ARG A 72 1.08 2.27 -30.81
N VAL A 73 1.01 3.26 -29.92
CA VAL A 73 0.28 4.51 -30.16
C VAL A 73 1.19 5.49 -30.88
N HIS A 74 2.31 5.87 -30.25
CA HIS A 74 3.35 6.73 -30.83
C HIS A 74 4.59 6.73 -29.92
N PRO A 75 5.84 6.67 -30.45
CA PRO A 75 7.05 6.59 -29.63
C PRO A 75 7.26 7.80 -28.71
N VAL A 76 6.90 9.01 -29.15
CA VAL A 76 7.00 10.22 -28.30
C VAL A 76 5.96 10.20 -27.18
N PHE A 77 4.76 9.68 -27.46
CA PHE A 77 3.70 9.57 -26.46
C PHE A 77 4.11 8.58 -25.36
N SER A 78 4.68 7.44 -25.74
CA SER A 78 5.18 6.40 -24.84
C SER A 78 6.20 6.95 -23.83
N ILE A 79 7.20 7.71 -24.32
CA ILE A 79 8.22 8.31 -23.47
C ILE A 79 7.60 9.35 -22.52
N ALA A 80 6.78 10.27 -23.04
CA ALA A 80 6.15 11.29 -22.20
C ALA A 80 5.25 10.67 -21.12
N PHE A 81 4.46 9.67 -21.49
CA PHE A 81 3.59 8.93 -20.58
C PHE A 81 4.39 8.20 -19.49
N MET A 82 5.50 7.56 -19.85
CA MET A 82 6.40 6.91 -18.88
C MET A 82 7.00 7.88 -17.88
N VAL A 83 7.49 9.02 -18.35
CA VAL A 83 8.04 10.06 -17.48
C VAL A 83 6.98 10.54 -16.49
N ILE A 84 5.76 10.80 -16.96
CA ILE A 84 4.64 11.21 -16.10
C ILE A 84 4.35 10.14 -15.06
N ILE A 85 4.25 8.86 -15.46
CA ILE A 85 4.01 7.75 -14.51
C ILE A 85 5.10 7.68 -13.46
N TYR A 86 6.38 7.75 -13.84
CA TYR A 86 7.49 7.69 -12.89
C TYR A 86 7.52 8.88 -11.94
N LEU A 87 7.18 10.08 -12.42
CA LEU A 87 7.05 11.25 -11.56
C LEU A 87 5.85 11.16 -10.59
N CYS A 88 4.72 10.62 -11.06
CA CYS A 88 3.54 10.36 -10.24
C CYS A 88 3.81 9.30 -9.16
N ILE A 89 4.48 8.21 -9.51
CA ILE A 89 4.83 7.16 -8.54
C ILE A 89 5.84 7.70 -7.53
N GLY A 90 6.89 8.37 -8.00
CA GLY A 90 8.00 8.83 -7.18
C GLY A 90 7.67 10.11 -6.39
N PRO A 91 8.17 11.27 -6.83
CA PRO A 91 8.17 12.50 -6.04
C PRO A 91 6.80 13.17 -5.86
N PHE A 92 5.84 12.97 -6.76
CA PHE A 92 4.66 13.85 -6.80
C PHE A 92 3.43 13.31 -6.09
N LEU A 93 3.15 11.99 -6.13
CA LEU A 93 1.89 11.47 -5.60
C LEU A 93 2.10 10.27 -4.67
N ALA A 94 2.54 9.12 -5.20
CA ALA A 94 2.36 7.87 -4.48
C ALA A 94 3.27 7.74 -3.24
N ILE A 95 4.58 8.04 -3.37
CA ILE A 95 5.49 7.95 -2.22
C ILE A 95 5.15 8.99 -1.13
N PRO A 96 4.99 10.30 -1.42
CA PRO A 96 4.64 11.28 -0.39
C PRO A 96 3.33 10.94 0.32
N ARG A 97 2.28 10.56 -0.43
CA ARG A 97 0.98 10.19 0.14
C ARG A 97 1.09 9.00 1.09
N ASN A 98 1.82 7.96 0.68
CA ASN A 98 1.98 6.78 1.53
C ASN A 98 2.83 7.06 2.78
N ALA A 99 3.80 7.98 2.71
CA ALA A 99 4.56 8.42 3.87
C ALA A 99 3.66 9.16 4.89
N THR A 100 2.80 10.07 4.43
CA THR A 100 1.86 10.78 5.31
C THR A 100 0.86 9.82 5.97
N VAL A 101 0.31 8.87 5.21
CA VAL A 101 -0.59 7.85 5.78
C VAL A 101 0.13 6.97 6.80
N ALA A 102 1.38 6.60 6.54
CA ALA A 102 2.18 5.85 7.50
C ALA A 102 2.39 6.66 8.80
N TYR A 103 2.66 7.97 8.70
CA TYR A 103 2.73 8.86 9.87
C TYR A 103 1.41 8.90 10.66
N GLU A 104 0.29 9.11 9.97
CA GLU A 104 -1.04 9.21 10.57
C GLU A 104 -1.46 7.93 11.29
N MET A 105 -1.12 6.76 10.74
CA MET A 105 -1.53 5.48 11.30
C MET A 105 -0.56 4.95 12.35
N SER A 106 0.74 5.29 12.29
CA SER A 106 1.77 4.72 13.18
C SER A 106 2.26 5.64 14.28
N VAL A 107 2.22 6.96 14.08
CA VAL A 107 2.84 7.93 15.01
C VAL A 107 1.79 8.83 15.66
N THR A 108 0.83 9.35 14.89
CA THR A 108 -0.26 10.21 15.40
C THR A 108 -1.06 9.62 16.56
N PRO A 109 -1.38 8.31 16.62
CA PRO A 109 -2.14 7.75 17.73
C PRO A 109 -1.38 7.80 19.07
N PHE A 110 -0.05 7.81 19.04
CA PHE A 110 0.82 7.75 20.23
C PHE A 110 1.39 9.12 20.64
N LEU A 111 1.20 10.16 19.82
CA LEU A 111 1.62 11.53 20.12
C LEU A 111 0.68 12.20 21.14
N SER A 112 1.21 13.11 21.96
CA SER A 112 0.40 14.00 22.80
C SER A 112 -0.20 15.15 21.98
N GLU A 113 -1.33 15.72 22.42
CA GLU A 113 -2.07 16.75 21.65
C GLU A 113 -1.22 17.96 21.26
N SER A 114 -0.23 18.34 22.08
CA SER A 114 0.71 19.43 21.77
C SER A 114 1.61 19.16 20.56
N TRP A 115 1.93 17.89 20.27
CA TRP A 115 2.77 17.50 19.14
C TRP A 115 1.98 17.08 17.90
N LYS A 116 0.69 16.73 18.04
CA LYS A 116 -0.18 16.32 16.93
C LYS A 116 -0.38 17.43 15.88
N ASN A 117 -0.46 18.68 16.31
CA ASN A 117 -0.73 19.83 15.42
C ASN A 117 0.55 20.55 14.95
N SER A 118 1.73 20.09 15.37
CA SER A 118 2.97 20.77 15.01
C SER A 118 3.51 20.21 13.70
N SER A 119 3.59 21.04 12.65
CA SER A 119 4.18 20.67 11.34
C SER A 119 5.61 20.12 11.46
N SER A 120 6.30 20.42 12.56
CA SER A 120 7.62 19.90 12.89
C SER A 120 7.65 18.38 13.11
N SER A 121 6.57 17.78 13.63
CA SER A 121 6.48 16.33 13.87
C SER A 121 6.42 15.56 12.54
N LEU A 122 5.60 16.03 11.60
CA LEU A 122 5.53 15.47 10.25
C LEU A 122 6.89 15.60 9.54
N PHE A 123 7.52 16.77 9.61
CA PHE A 123 8.82 17.00 8.98
C PHE A 123 9.89 16.04 9.49
N LEU A 124 10.01 15.88 10.82
CA LEU A 124 10.95 14.94 11.42
C LEU A 124 10.68 13.50 11.00
N TYR A 125 9.41 13.07 11.00
CA TYR A 125 9.04 11.74 10.54
C TYR A 125 9.43 11.52 9.08
N THR A 126 9.09 12.46 8.19
CA THR A 126 9.41 12.39 6.77
C THR A 126 10.93 12.30 6.56
N VAL A 127 11.72 13.14 7.22
CA VAL A 127 13.19 13.10 7.10
C VAL A 127 13.74 11.75 7.53
N ILE A 128 13.30 11.20 8.67
CA ILE A 128 13.75 9.89 9.16
C ILE A 128 13.32 8.77 8.21
N PHE A 129 12.05 8.77 7.81
CA PHE A 129 11.46 7.75 6.94
C PHE A 129 12.16 7.67 5.58
N PHE A 130 12.33 8.81 4.91
CA PHE A 130 13.02 8.86 3.62
C PHE A 130 14.52 8.59 3.74
N SER A 131 15.18 8.99 4.82
CA SER A 131 16.59 8.64 5.06
C SER A 131 16.77 7.12 5.20
N LEU A 132 15.87 6.46 5.93
CA LEU A 132 15.91 5.01 6.10
C LEU A 132 15.66 4.29 4.77
N ILE A 133 14.64 4.73 4.01
CA ILE A 133 14.37 4.20 2.66
C ILE A 133 15.56 4.39 1.74
N TYR A 134 16.20 5.57 1.78
CA TYR A 134 17.38 5.86 0.98
C TYR A 134 18.51 4.87 1.27
N VAL A 135 18.82 4.63 2.56
CA VAL A 135 19.85 3.66 2.96
C VAL A 135 19.52 2.24 2.51
N ILE A 136 18.26 1.82 2.61
CA ILE A 136 17.83 0.50 2.12
C ILE A 136 17.94 0.41 0.59
N SER A 137 17.60 1.49 -0.12
CA SER A 137 17.63 1.57 -1.59
C SER A 137 19.04 1.58 -2.17
N LEU A 138 20.08 1.87 -1.38
CA LEU A 138 21.48 1.78 -1.82
C LEU A 138 21.92 0.34 -2.17
N ASN A 139 21.16 -0.67 -1.71
CA ASN A 139 21.45 -2.08 -1.97
C ASN A 139 20.32 -2.76 -2.78
N PRO A 140 20.14 -2.41 -4.07
CA PRO A 140 19.03 -2.92 -4.90
C PRO A 140 19.07 -4.44 -5.07
N SER A 141 20.26 -5.05 -5.08
CA SER A 141 20.46 -6.50 -5.19
C SER A 141 19.82 -7.30 -4.04
N LYS A 142 19.49 -6.65 -2.93
CA LYS A 142 18.84 -7.28 -1.78
C LYS A 142 17.35 -6.96 -1.69
N MET A 143 16.80 -6.07 -2.52
CA MET A 143 15.41 -5.62 -2.42
C MET A 143 14.42 -6.77 -2.60
N GLU A 144 14.59 -7.62 -3.61
CA GLU A 144 13.77 -8.82 -3.81
C GLU A 144 13.77 -9.71 -2.55
N LYS A 145 14.95 -9.90 -1.95
CA LYS A 145 15.12 -10.71 -0.74
C LYS A 145 14.48 -10.04 0.48
N TYR A 146 14.56 -8.72 0.63
CA TYR A 146 13.89 -7.99 1.71
C TYR A 146 12.37 -8.08 1.58
N MET A 147 11.85 -7.88 0.37
CA MET A 147 10.42 -7.98 0.09
C MET A 147 9.89 -9.38 0.41
N GLY A 148 10.44 -10.43 -0.21
CA GLY A 148 9.92 -11.78 -0.07
C GLY A 148 10.20 -12.45 1.28
N ARG A 149 11.38 -12.21 1.90
CA ARG A 149 11.79 -12.93 3.13
C ARG A 149 11.44 -12.21 4.42
N TRP A 150 11.35 -10.89 4.42
CA TRP A 150 11.12 -10.12 5.64
C TRP A 150 9.78 -9.38 5.61
N ILE A 151 9.53 -8.61 4.56
CA ILE A 151 8.31 -7.80 4.47
C ILE A 151 7.08 -8.69 4.36
N THR A 152 7.06 -9.67 3.44
CA THR A 152 5.89 -10.55 3.26
C THR A 152 5.45 -11.27 4.54
N PRO A 153 6.31 -11.97 5.30
CA PRO A 153 5.86 -12.67 6.50
C PRO A 153 5.38 -11.71 7.60
N ILE A 154 6.02 -10.54 7.75
CA ILE A 154 5.54 -9.51 8.68
C ILE A 154 4.14 -9.04 8.26
N LEU A 155 3.93 -8.80 6.96
CA LEU A 155 2.66 -8.33 6.42
C LEU A 155 1.54 -9.37 6.63
N LEU A 156 1.82 -10.64 6.35
CA LEU A 156 0.90 -11.74 6.62
C LEU A 156 0.59 -11.88 8.12
N LEU A 157 1.59 -11.75 8.99
CA LEU A 157 1.39 -11.79 10.44
C LEU A 157 0.49 -10.64 10.90
N SER A 158 0.75 -9.41 10.43
CA SER A 158 -0.10 -8.24 10.70
C SER A 158 -1.55 -8.46 10.28
N MET A 159 -1.77 -9.09 9.13
CA MET A 159 -3.11 -9.46 8.67
C MET A 159 -3.81 -10.44 9.60
N VAL A 160 -3.12 -11.51 10.00
CA VAL A 160 -3.68 -12.51 10.93
C VAL A 160 -4.05 -11.84 12.26
N ILE A 161 -3.18 -10.99 12.79
CA ILE A 161 -3.44 -10.23 14.03
C ILE A 161 -4.66 -9.32 13.85
N LEU A 162 -4.73 -8.57 12.75
CA LEU A 162 -5.84 -7.66 12.47
C LEU A 162 -7.16 -8.41 12.39
N CYS A 163 -7.22 -9.53 11.66
CA CYS A 163 -8.40 -10.38 11.59
C CYS A 163 -8.80 -10.92 12.97
N ALA A 164 -7.83 -11.48 13.73
CA ALA A 164 -8.09 -12.02 15.06
C ALA A 164 -8.64 -10.96 16.02
N VAL A 165 -8.02 -9.77 16.07
CA VAL A 165 -8.48 -8.65 16.89
C VAL A 165 -9.85 -8.16 16.42
N GLY A 166 -10.09 -8.12 15.11
CA GLY A 166 -11.39 -7.78 14.52
C GLY A 166 -12.49 -8.71 15.02
N PHE A 167 -12.28 -10.02 14.94
CA PHE A 167 -13.24 -11.01 15.43
C PHE A 167 -13.51 -10.91 16.94
N VAL A 168 -12.47 -10.64 17.75
CA VAL A 168 -12.63 -10.48 19.20
C VAL A 168 -13.36 -9.18 19.58
N LYS A 169 -13.15 -8.10 18.82
CA LYS A 169 -13.79 -6.80 19.06
C LYS A 169 -15.14 -6.61 18.37
N LEU A 170 -15.63 -7.60 17.61
CA LEU A 170 -16.89 -7.52 16.89
C LEU A 170 -18.11 -7.29 17.82
N ASP A 171 -18.03 -7.71 19.08
CA ASP A 171 -19.08 -7.55 20.10
C ASP A 171 -18.99 -6.24 20.93
N ALA A 172 -18.02 -5.36 20.65
CA ALA A 172 -17.91 -4.08 21.36
C ALA A 172 -18.96 -3.07 20.86
N PRO A 173 -19.72 -2.40 21.74
CA PRO A 173 -20.77 -1.48 21.33
C PRO A 173 -20.22 -0.36 20.44
N SER A 174 -20.94 -0.11 19.34
CA SER A 174 -20.67 0.77 18.19
C SER A 174 -20.45 2.26 18.50
N ILE A 175 -20.24 2.62 19.76
CA ILE A 175 -20.04 3.98 20.25
C ILE A 175 -18.60 4.46 20.00
N ALA A 176 -17.62 3.56 19.97
CA ALA A 176 -16.20 3.92 19.79
C ALA A 176 -15.83 4.31 18.34
N ILE A 177 -16.54 3.79 17.32
CA ILE A 177 -16.25 4.08 15.91
C ILE A 177 -16.79 5.46 15.50
N ARG A 178 -17.89 5.92 16.11
CA ARG A 178 -18.44 7.27 15.87
C ARG A 178 -17.52 8.39 16.32
N SER A 179 -16.64 8.14 17.29
CA SER A 179 -15.61 9.09 17.73
C SER A 179 -14.45 9.24 16.74
N LEU A 180 -14.22 8.26 15.87
CA LEU A 180 -13.16 8.30 14.85
C LEU A 180 -13.70 8.87 13.52
N SER A 181 -14.97 8.63 13.20
CA SER A 181 -15.66 9.27 12.06
C SER A 181 -15.85 10.79 12.27
N ASN A 182 -16.05 11.25 13.51
CA ASN A 182 -16.24 12.67 13.82
C ASN A 182 -14.93 13.48 13.97
N ARG A 183 -13.75 12.84 13.87
CA ARG A 183 -12.47 13.54 13.67
C ARG A 183 -12.11 13.42 12.19
N SER A 184 -12.63 14.36 11.40
CA SER A 184 -12.37 14.56 9.98
C SER A 184 -10.91 14.24 9.59
N ILE A 185 -10.73 13.07 8.98
CA ILE A 185 -9.59 12.76 8.09
C ILE A 185 -10.19 12.25 6.78
N PHE A 186 -11.07 13.05 6.20
CA PHE A 186 -11.28 13.23 4.75
C PHE A 186 -11.78 14.67 4.56
#